data_AF-A0A7S0CH18-F1
#
_entry.id   AF-A0A7S0CH18-F1
#
_cell.length_a   1.000
_cell.length_b   1.000
_cell.length_c   1.000
_cell.angle_alpha   90.00
_cell.angle_beta   90.00
_cell.angle_gamma   90.00
#
_symmetry.space_group_name_H-M   'P 1'
#
loop_
_entity.id
_entity.type
_entity.pdbx_description
1 polymer ?
#
loop_
_entity_poly.entity_id
_entity_poly.type
_entity_poly.pdbx_seq_one_letter_code
_entity_poly.pdbx_strand_id
1 'polypeptide(L)'
;MSQRIGYSFPAAMISTSFLFRQMHAQDMSHAQWLQGQLSFSTSVKSLKKRRRYILPLLWLLVQWALPLRMPFVSDFNFKYTREGYRWSWTMMLHGSNSAVRAGMTFLTMRPTCNQQPFPNPHANRGPHMDIHSFPYEMLLPMRVSQVVQLFPRQLPKIADKIYDVVQQMCRAGNTTVTISYFSSVNGGAYHRLIDPTADLASIHRVHSTLSYAEKLWLSLKDKPPKGHEFILRGIGTSSLAGDIMNGGWQLVMVDRISCLAVDPIRIHSVALDIEVVETSFPLTLTACEDLELNKCIKTTLTVLNPVSIPPHRTLFIGVDKERMSNNNLSCSNSVKEDVVIRLRNLNSAMPESRPGYEKVRK
;
A
#
# COMPACT_ATOMS: atom_id res chain seq x y z
N MET A 1 8.08 -8.12 17.70
CA MET A 1 6.98 -7.35 18.33
C MET A 1 5.59 -7.64 17.75
N SER A 2 5.43 -8.31 16.60
CA SER A 2 4.10 -8.53 15.99
C SER A 2 3.18 -9.48 16.78
N GLN A 3 3.71 -10.40 17.59
CA GLN A 3 2.91 -11.33 18.41
C GLN A 3 2.04 -10.68 19.50
N ARG A 4 2.27 -9.41 19.88
CA ARG A 4 1.55 -8.77 21.00
C ARG A 4 0.29 -8.01 20.60
N ILE A 5 0.13 -7.64 19.32
CA ILE A 5 -0.98 -6.80 18.84
C ILE A 5 -2.16 -7.65 18.33
N GLY A 6 -1.90 -8.87 17.84
CA GLY A 6 -2.94 -9.78 17.34
C GLY A 6 -3.98 -10.22 18.39
N TYR A 7 -3.65 -10.15 19.68
CA TYR A 7 -4.57 -10.48 20.77
C TYR A 7 -5.33 -9.28 21.33
N SER A 8 -4.90 -8.05 21.02
CA SER A 8 -5.49 -6.83 21.61
C SER A 8 -6.91 -6.60 21.12
N PHE A 9 -7.21 -6.91 19.85
CA PHE A 9 -8.54 -6.75 19.29
C PHE A 9 -9.51 -7.82 19.80
N PRO A 10 -9.22 -9.14 19.75
CA PRO A 10 -10.05 -10.16 20.40
C PRO A 10 -10.23 -9.92 21.91
N ALA A 11 -9.17 -9.50 22.61
CA ALA A 11 -9.26 -9.16 24.03
C ALA A 11 -10.16 -7.94 24.27
N ALA A 12 -10.02 -6.87 23.49
CA ALA A 12 -10.93 -5.72 23.56
C ALA A 12 -12.37 -6.11 23.23
N MET A 13 -12.58 -7.01 22.25
CA MET A 13 -13.91 -7.54 21.92
C MET A 13 -14.51 -8.30 23.11
N ILE A 14 -13.74 -9.22 23.71
CA ILE A 14 -14.14 -9.97 24.91
C ILE A 14 -14.40 -9.02 26.09
N SER A 15 -13.54 -8.03 26.32
CA SER A 15 -13.70 -6.99 27.34
C SER A 15 -14.94 -6.13 27.13
N THR A 16 -15.32 -5.83 25.89
CA THR A 16 -16.59 -5.13 25.62
C THR A 16 -17.81 -6.00 25.98
N SER A 17 -17.74 -7.32 25.81
CA SER A 17 -18.78 -8.24 26.28
C SER A 17 -18.96 -8.17 27.80
N PHE A 18 -17.86 -7.99 28.54
CA PHE A 18 -17.89 -7.82 29.99
C PHE A 18 -18.51 -6.49 30.44
N LEU A 19 -18.38 -5.41 29.65
CA LEU A 19 -19.04 -4.12 29.96
C LEU A 19 -20.58 -4.20 29.92
N PHE A 20 -21.15 -5.15 29.17
CA PHE A 20 -22.59 -5.37 29.10
C PHE A 20 -23.11 -6.41 30.11
N ARG A 21 -22.22 -7.02 30.90
CA ARG A 21 -22.59 -7.97 31.96
C ARG A 21 -22.91 -7.19 33.23
N GLN A 22 -24.18 -7.15 33.66
CA GLN A 22 -24.49 -6.75 35.04
C GLN A 22 -23.78 -7.74 35.98
N MET A 23 -22.85 -7.26 36.80
CA MET A 23 -21.93 -8.08 37.62
C MET A 23 -22.60 -8.91 38.75
N HIS A 24 -23.92 -9.10 38.73
CA HIS A 24 -24.65 -9.78 39.82
C HIS A 24 -24.76 -11.30 39.69
N ALA A 25 -24.07 -11.95 38.74
CA ALA A 25 -24.11 -13.40 38.60
C ALA A 25 -22.69 -13.99 38.63
N GLN A 26 -22.24 -14.36 39.84
CA GLN A 26 -20.89 -14.85 40.10
C GLN A 26 -20.59 -16.26 39.54
N ASP A 27 -21.59 -17.07 39.16
CA ASP A 27 -21.32 -18.49 38.82
C ASP A 27 -21.72 -18.94 37.39
N MET A 28 -22.14 -18.03 36.51
CA MET A 28 -22.53 -18.43 35.15
C MET A 28 -21.34 -18.40 34.19
N SER A 29 -21.10 -19.52 33.50
CA SER A 29 -20.16 -19.57 32.37
C SER A 29 -20.63 -18.66 31.22
N HIS A 30 -19.70 -18.18 30.40
CA HIS A 30 -20.03 -17.26 29.29
C HIS A 30 -21.03 -17.90 28.31
N ALA A 31 -20.92 -19.21 28.07
CA ALA A 31 -21.85 -19.98 27.23
C ALA A 31 -23.27 -20.03 27.82
N GLN A 32 -23.42 -20.28 29.12
CA GLN A 32 -24.71 -20.29 29.80
C GLN A 32 -25.36 -18.89 29.82
N TRP A 33 -24.56 -17.84 30.00
CA TRP A 33 -25.06 -16.47 29.88
C TRP A 33 -25.59 -16.21 28.46
N LEU A 34 -24.82 -16.55 27.41
CA LEU A 34 -25.24 -16.40 26.02
C LEU A 34 -26.50 -17.21 25.71
N GLN A 35 -26.56 -18.45 26.17
CA GLN A 35 -27.74 -19.31 26.04
C GLN A 35 -28.95 -18.70 26.76
N GLY A 36 -28.77 -18.10 27.93
CA GLY A 36 -29.79 -17.36 28.67
C GLY A 36 -30.27 -16.08 27.97
N GLN A 37 -29.42 -15.45 27.14
CA GLN A 37 -29.82 -14.33 26.29
C GLN A 37 -30.62 -14.78 25.06
N LEU A 38 -30.28 -15.95 24.51
CA LEU A 38 -30.92 -16.53 23.33
C LEU A 38 -32.23 -17.27 23.66
N SER A 39 -32.38 -17.79 24.88
CA SER A 39 -33.61 -18.44 25.34
C SER A 39 -34.66 -17.38 25.70
N PHE A 40 -35.48 -17.03 24.70
CA PHE A 40 -36.55 -16.04 24.80
C PHE A 40 -37.65 -16.47 25.79
N SER A 41 -37.57 -16.03 27.05
CA SER A 41 -38.69 -16.17 28.00
C SER A 41 -39.83 -15.21 27.61
N THR A 42 -41.03 -15.77 27.41
CA THR A 42 -42.25 -15.13 26.86
C THR A 42 -42.99 -14.19 27.83
N SER A 43 -42.48 -13.95 29.04
CA SER A 43 -43.15 -13.09 30.03
C SER A 43 -43.19 -11.60 29.62
N VAL A 44 -44.30 -10.90 29.84
CA VAL A 44 -44.50 -9.47 29.48
C VAL A 44 -43.53 -8.52 30.22
N LYS A 45 -43.10 -8.87 31.45
CA LYS A 45 -42.01 -8.15 32.16
C LYS A 45 -40.65 -8.27 31.44
N SER A 46 -40.53 -9.23 30.53
CA SER A 46 -39.32 -9.47 29.73
C SER A 46 -39.15 -8.48 28.57
N LEU A 47 -40.18 -7.78 28.09
CA LEU A 47 -40.06 -6.84 26.95
C LEU A 47 -39.09 -5.66 27.20
N LYS A 48 -39.15 -5.02 28.37
CA LYS A 48 -38.17 -3.97 28.75
C LYS A 48 -36.77 -4.57 28.95
N LYS A 49 -36.67 -5.81 29.44
CA LYS A 49 -35.41 -6.55 29.58
C LYS A 49 -34.84 -6.93 28.21
N ARG A 50 -35.69 -7.30 27.25
CA ARG A 50 -35.38 -7.68 25.87
C ARG A 50 -34.79 -6.50 25.09
N ARG A 51 -35.35 -5.29 25.25
CA ARG A 51 -34.80 -4.07 24.65
C ARG A 51 -33.36 -3.77 25.09
N ARG A 52 -32.97 -4.12 26.32
CA ARG A 52 -31.58 -3.96 26.81
C ARG A 52 -30.59 -4.87 26.10
N TYR A 53 -31.04 -5.99 25.54
CA TYR A 53 -30.17 -6.98 24.88
C TYR A 53 -30.12 -6.85 23.36
N ILE A 54 -31.02 -6.06 22.77
CA ILE A 54 -30.99 -5.80 21.31
C ILE A 54 -29.66 -5.16 20.90
N LEU A 55 -29.17 -4.18 21.66
CA LEU A 55 -27.95 -3.45 21.29
C LEU A 55 -26.67 -4.31 21.44
N PRO A 56 -26.45 -5.06 22.53
CA PRO A 56 -25.36 -6.04 22.62
C PRO A 56 -25.46 -7.15 21.56
N LEU A 57 -26.67 -7.65 21.27
CA LEU A 57 -26.85 -8.67 20.25
C LEU A 57 -26.51 -8.13 18.85
N LEU A 58 -26.99 -6.93 18.52
CA LEU A 58 -26.67 -6.26 17.26
C LEU A 58 -25.18 -5.96 17.15
N TRP A 59 -24.54 -5.55 18.25
CA TRP A 59 -23.10 -5.38 18.33
C TRP A 59 -22.35 -6.70 18.05
N LEU A 60 -22.70 -7.79 18.73
CA LEU A 60 -22.11 -9.11 18.49
C LEU A 60 -22.32 -9.59 17.05
N LEU A 61 -23.53 -9.38 16.50
CA LEU A 61 -23.82 -9.69 15.10
C LEU A 61 -22.93 -8.88 14.15
N VAL A 62 -22.72 -7.59 14.39
CA VAL A 62 -21.77 -6.78 13.59
C VAL A 62 -20.35 -7.31 13.74
N GLN A 63 -19.92 -7.67 14.96
CA GLN A 63 -18.60 -8.25 15.19
C GLN A 63 -18.40 -9.57 14.46
N TRP A 64 -19.44 -10.39 14.30
CA TRP A 64 -19.37 -11.67 13.56
C TRP A 64 -19.52 -11.47 12.06
N ALA A 65 -20.39 -10.56 11.63
CA ALA A 65 -20.62 -10.27 10.22
C ALA A 65 -19.38 -9.66 9.55
N LEU A 66 -18.63 -8.80 10.26
CA LEU A 66 -17.43 -8.16 9.72
C LEU A 66 -16.32 -9.13 9.28
N PRO A 67 -15.94 -10.17 10.04
CA PRO A 67 -15.02 -11.21 9.58
C PRO A 67 -15.69 -12.21 8.63
N LEU A 68 -16.96 -12.58 8.87
CA LEU A 68 -17.69 -13.51 7.99
C LEU A 68 -17.92 -12.97 6.57
N ARG A 69 -17.84 -11.65 6.35
CA ARG A 69 -17.90 -11.09 4.99
C ARG A 69 -16.65 -11.39 4.16
N MET A 70 -15.53 -11.75 4.78
CA MET A 70 -14.25 -11.91 4.09
C MET A 70 -14.31 -12.94 2.96
N PRO A 71 -14.78 -14.19 3.17
CA PRO A 71 -14.89 -15.17 2.07
C PRO A 71 -15.70 -14.66 0.89
N PHE A 72 -16.70 -13.81 1.12
CA PHE A 72 -17.52 -13.24 0.05
C PHE A 72 -16.84 -12.09 -0.67
N VAL A 73 -16.10 -11.24 0.04
CA VAL A 73 -15.38 -10.10 -0.55
C VAL A 73 -14.17 -10.59 -1.36
N SER A 74 -13.51 -11.66 -0.91
CA SER A 74 -12.37 -12.25 -1.60
C SER A 74 -12.74 -13.32 -2.63
N ASP A 75 -14.03 -13.55 -2.90
CA ASP A 75 -14.50 -14.65 -3.75
C ASP A 75 -13.88 -16.01 -3.38
N PHE A 76 -13.76 -16.29 -2.07
CA PHE A 76 -13.08 -17.44 -1.47
C PHE A 76 -11.59 -17.61 -1.88
N ASN A 77 -11.02 -16.59 -2.52
CA ASN A 77 -9.66 -16.59 -3.00
C ASN A 77 -8.73 -15.90 -1.99
N PHE A 78 -8.30 -16.67 -0.99
CA PHE A 78 -7.38 -16.23 0.06
C PHE A 78 -5.93 -16.28 -0.42
N LYS A 79 -5.62 -15.68 -1.57
CA LYS A 79 -4.21 -15.52 -1.96
C LYS A 79 -3.54 -14.58 -0.95
N TYR A 80 -2.24 -14.79 -0.72
CA TYR A 80 -1.35 -13.93 0.09
C TYR A 80 -1.13 -12.54 -0.53
N THR A 81 -2.23 -11.93 -0.98
CA THR A 81 -2.27 -10.63 -1.62
C THR A 81 -2.37 -9.54 -0.57
N ARG A 82 -1.88 -8.34 -0.89
CA ARG A 82 -2.09 -7.18 -0.01
C ARG A 82 -3.58 -6.87 0.20
N GLU A 83 -4.42 -7.26 -0.76
CA GLU A 83 -5.88 -7.23 -0.61
C GLU A 83 -6.33 -8.21 0.47
N GLY A 84 -5.96 -9.49 0.41
CA GLY A 84 -6.28 -10.48 1.46
C GLY A 84 -5.78 -10.06 2.86
N TYR A 85 -4.61 -9.43 2.94
CA TYR A 85 -4.06 -8.87 4.19
C TYR A 85 -4.98 -7.82 4.83
N ARG A 86 -5.65 -7.00 4.02
CA ARG A 86 -6.60 -5.98 4.49
C ARG A 86 -7.82 -6.56 5.21
N TRP A 87 -8.16 -7.82 4.94
CA TRP A 87 -9.39 -8.49 5.40
C TRP A 87 -9.14 -9.54 6.48
N SER A 88 -7.90 -9.94 6.66
CA SER A 88 -7.57 -11.05 7.53
C SER A 88 -7.49 -10.61 9.00
N TRP A 89 -8.57 -10.90 9.71
CA TRP A 89 -8.69 -10.83 11.17
C TRP A 89 -7.64 -11.69 11.91
N THR A 90 -7.09 -12.70 11.26
CA THR A 90 -6.07 -13.62 11.81
C THR A 90 -4.62 -13.21 11.48
N MET A 91 -4.40 -12.22 10.61
CA MET A 91 -3.06 -11.88 10.09
C MET A 91 -2.52 -10.51 10.52
N MET A 92 -2.82 -10.06 11.74
CA MET A 92 -2.15 -8.89 12.36
C MET A 92 -0.62 -9.07 12.56
N LEU A 93 -0.03 -10.19 12.13
CA LEU A 93 1.39 -10.50 12.32
C LEU A 93 2.32 -10.00 11.20
N HIS A 94 1.77 -9.45 10.12
CA HIS A 94 2.56 -9.16 8.92
C HIS A 94 2.95 -7.69 8.80
N GLY A 95 4.24 -7.45 8.58
CA GLY A 95 4.78 -6.12 8.32
C GLY A 95 4.59 -5.75 6.86
N SER A 96 3.97 -4.60 6.58
CA SER A 96 4.02 -3.98 5.26
C SER A 96 5.13 -2.95 5.27
N ASN A 97 5.96 -2.95 4.23
CA ASN A 97 6.98 -1.94 4.05
C ASN A 97 6.83 -1.26 2.69
N SER A 98 7.10 0.03 2.66
CA SER A 98 7.11 0.89 1.46
C SER A 98 8.40 1.68 1.31
N ALA A 99 9.28 1.59 2.31
CA ALA A 99 10.59 2.20 2.34
C ALA A 99 11.65 1.10 2.38
N VAL A 100 12.51 1.04 1.37
CA VAL A 100 13.58 0.04 1.32
C VAL A 100 14.68 0.39 2.32
N ARG A 101 15.00 1.69 2.39
CA ARG A 101 16.01 2.28 3.27
C ARG A 101 15.71 3.76 3.49
N ALA A 102 16.42 4.39 4.41
CA ALA A 102 16.36 5.84 4.58
C ALA A 102 16.64 6.54 3.23
N GLY A 103 15.71 7.41 2.80
CA GLY A 103 15.79 8.13 1.54
C GLY A 103 15.35 7.36 0.29
N MET A 104 14.96 6.08 0.38
CA MET A 104 14.30 5.36 -0.71
C MET A 104 12.88 4.99 -0.31
N THR A 105 11.94 5.87 -0.64
CA THR A 105 10.50 5.63 -0.47
C THR A 105 9.89 5.31 -1.82
N PHE A 106 9.14 4.22 -1.89
CA PHE A 106 8.32 3.92 -3.05
C PHE A 106 6.90 4.45 -2.86
N LEU A 107 6.76 5.65 -2.31
CA LEU A 107 5.47 6.33 -2.16
C LEU A 107 5.68 7.78 -2.58
N THR A 108 5.50 8.05 -3.87
CA THR A 108 5.79 9.36 -4.46
C THR A 108 4.56 9.87 -5.18
N MET A 109 4.05 11.03 -4.75
CA MET A 109 2.94 11.71 -5.42
C MET A 109 3.49 12.65 -6.49
N ARG A 110 2.91 12.60 -7.68
CA ARG A 110 3.39 13.34 -8.85
C ARG A 110 2.26 14.15 -9.44
N PRO A 111 2.16 15.43 -9.07
CA PRO A 111 1.21 16.31 -9.73
C PRO A 111 1.66 16.59 -11.16
N THR A 112 0.69 16.82 -12.04
CA THR A 112 0.94 17.40 -13.35
C THR A 112 0.06 18.63 -13.53
N CYS A 113 0.50 19.57 -14.36
CA CYS A 113 -0.25 20.75 -14.76
C CYS A 113 -0.31 20.80 -16.28
N ASN A 114 -1.51 20.70 -16.84
CA ASN A 114 -1.69 20.56 -18.29
C ASN A 114 -0.85 19.41 -18.86
N GLN A 115 -0.86 18.26 -18.15
CA GLN A 115 -0.08 17.05 -18.47
C GLN A 115 1.44 17.20 -18.34
N GLN A 116 1.96 18.39 -18.03
CA GLN A 116 3.38 18.60 -17.76
C GLN A 116 3.69 18.28 -16.28
N PRO A 117 4.76 17.54 -15.98
CA PRO A 117 5.13 17.24 -14.60
C PRO A 117 5.34 18.51 -13.77
N PHE A 118 4.77 18.55 -12.57
CA PHE A 118 4.99 19.65 -11.64
C PHE A 118 6.42 19.59 -11.08
N PRO A 119 7.22 20.68 -11.13
CA PRO A 119 8.59 20.66 -10.67
C PRO A 119 8.68 20.60 -9.13
N ASN A 120 9.58 19.78 -8.61
CA ASN A 120 9.90 19.74 -7.20
C ASN A 120 10.95 20.81 -6.86
N PRO A 121 10.61 21.91 -6.15
CA PRO A 121 11.57 22.96 -5.81
C PRO A 121 12.67 22.48 -4.83
N HIS A 122 12.48 21.31 -4.21
CA HIS A 122 13.44 20.72 -3.28
C HIS A 122 14.35 19.68 -3.93
N ALA A 123 14.21 19.40 -5.23
CA ALA A 123 15.03 18.39 -5.91
C ALA A 123 16.53 18.69 -5.78
N ASN A 124 16.92 19.96 -5.85
CA ASN A 124 18.32 20.39 -5.73
C ASN A 124 18.89 20.21 -4.32
N ARG A 125 18.04 20.09 -3.28
CA ARG A 125 18.48 20.05 -1.88
C ARG A 125 19.04 18.70 -1.45
N GLY A 126 18.74 17.63 -2.18
CA GLY A 126 19.20 16.31 -1.77
C GLY A 126 19.18 15.27 -2.90
N PRO A 127 20.23 14.43 -3.03
CA PRO A 127 20.38 13.37 -4.05
C PRO A 127 19.18 12.44 -4.22
N HIS A 128 18.41 12.22 -3.15
CA HIS A 128 17.34 11.24 -3.06
C HIS A 128 15.96 11.78 -3.48
N MET A 129 15.86 13.07 -3.83
CA MET A 129 14.59 13.70 -4.17
C MET A 129 14.30 13.58 -5.68
N ASP A 130 13.12 13.07 -6.03
CA ASP A 130 12.58 13.04 -7.39
C ASP A 130 12.24 14.47 -7.84
N ILE A 131 12.69 14.85 -9.05
CA ILE A 131 12.46 16.17 -9.67
C ILE A 131 10.99 16.47 -9.95
N HIS A 132 10.15 15.43 -10.01
CA HIS A 132 8.73 15.54 -10.32
C HIS A 132 7.82 15.07 -9.17
N SER A 133 8.38 14.81 -7.99
CA SER A 133 7.57 14.46 -6.82
C SER A 133 7.19 15.68 -6.01
N PHE A 134 5.98 15.66 -5.45
CA PHE A 134 5.59 16.64 -4.45
C PHE A 134 6.04 16.16 -3.07
N PRO A 135 6.79 16.96 -2.28
CA PRO A 135 7.34 16.55 -0.99
C PRO A 135 6.29 16.59 0.13
N TYR A 136 5.17 15.88 -0.05
CA TYR A 136 4.03 15.92 0.87
C TYR A 136 4.38 15.35 2.25
N GLU A 137 5.40 14.49 2.36
CA GLU A 137 5.85 13.92 3.63
C GLU A 137 6.30 14.99 4.62
N MET A 138 6.83 16.12 4.13
CA MET A 138 7.20 17.27 4.96
C MET A 138 5.98 18.00 5.54
N LEU A 139 4.79 17.81 4.95
CA LEU A 139 3.54 18.42 5.38
C LEU A 139 2.73 17.51 6.32
N LEU A 140 3.07 16.22 6.39
CA LEU A 140 2.34 15.25 7.19
C LEU A 140 3.05 14.99 8.52
N PRO A 141 2.34 15.07 9.66
CA PRO A 141 2.86 14.55 10.91
C PRO A 141 3.22 13.06 10.77
N MET A 142 4.27 12.60 11.47
CA MET A 142 4.74 11.21 11.42
C MET A 142 3.60 10.18 11.62
N ARG A 143 2.66 10.47 12.54
CA ARG A 143 1.48 9.61 12.78
C ARG A 143 0.59 9.49 11.54
N VAL A 144 0.36 10.59 10.83
CA VAL A 144 -0.45 10.58 9.59
C VAL A 144 0.29 9.82 8.50
N SER A 145 1.60 10.00 8.36
CA SER A 145 2.41 9.24 7.41
C SER A 145 2.31 7.72 7.65
N GLN A 146 2.40 7.28 8.91
CA GLN A 146 2.21 5.87 9.27
C GLN A 146 0.80 5.35 8.93
N VAL A 147 -0.24 6.11 9.24
CA VAL A 147 -1.62 5.76 8.90
C VAL A 147 -1.78 5.61 7.39
N VAL A 148 -1.16 6.46 6.58
CA VAL A 148 -1.25 6.42 5.12
C VAL A 148 -0.56 5.18 4.54
N GLN A 149 0.59 4.79 5.10
CA GLN A 149 1.28 3.56 4.71
C GLN A 149 0.46 2.31 5.05
N LEU A 150 -0.25 2.31 6.18
CA LEU A 150 -1.11 1.21 6.62
C LEU A 150 -2.45 1.19 5.86
N PHE A 151 -2.98 2.36 5.51
CA PHE A 151 -4.28 2.53 4.87
C PHE A 151 -4.16 3.35 3.57
N PRO A 152 -3.70 2.72 2.47
CA PRO A 152 -3.54 3.37 1.17
C PRO A 152 -4.82 4.03 0.64
N ARG A 153 -6.01 3.61 1.10
CA ARG A 153 -7.28 4.26 0.78
C ARG A 153 -7.41 5.70 1.28
N GLN A 154 -6.51 6.16 2.14
CA GLN A 154 -6.45 7.56 2.57
C GLN A 154 -5.65 8.45 1.60
N LEU A 155 -4.88 7.85 0.67
CA LEU A 155 -4.06 8.60 -0.30
C LEU A 155 -4.87 9.59 -1.16
N PRO A 156 -6.09 9.26 -1.67
CA PRO A 156 -6.92 10.22 -2.39
C PRO A 156 -7.17 11.52 -1.63
N LYS A 157 -7.41 11.46 -0.32
CA LYS A 157 -7.65 12.64 0.51
C LYS A 157 -6.43 13.56 0.57
N ILE A 158 -5.23 12.98 0.58
CA ILE A 158 -3.98 13.75 0.57
C ILE A 158 -3.72 14.31 -0.83
N ALA A 159 -3.97 13.50 -1.87
CA ALA A 159 -3.84 13.92 -3.26
C ALA A 159 -4.75 15.11 -3.59
N ASP A 160 -5.98 15.15 -3.08
CA ASP A 160 -6.89 16.30 -3.24
C ASP A 160 -6.35 17.57 -2.56
N LYS A 161 -5.70 17.44 -1.40
CA LYS A 161 -5.04 18.60 -0.75
C LYS A 161 -3.82 19.08 -1.54
N ILE A 162 -3.05 18.16 -2.13
CA ILE A 162 -1.94 18.52 -3.02
C ILE A 162 -2.48 19.18 -4.28
N TYR A 163 -3.57 18.66 -4.85
CA TYR A 163 -4.26 19.27 -5.97
C TYR A 163 -4.61 20.72 -5.65
N ASP A 164 -5.24 21.00 -4.51
CA ASP A 164 -5.64 22.36 -4.13
C ASP A 164 -4.45 23.33 -4.11
N VAL A 165 -3.31 22.87 -3.57
CA VAL A 165 -2.06 23.65 -3.50
C VAL A 165 -1.44 23.84 -4.89
N VAL A 166 -1.35 22.78 -5.68
CA VAL A 166 -0.76 22.81 -7.03
C VAL A 166 -1.61 23.63 -8.00
N GLN A 167 -2.93 23.51 -7.92
CA GLN A 167 -3.86 24.26 -8.77
C GLN A 167 -3.72 25.78 -8.60
N GLN A 168 -3.40 26.26 -7.39
CA GLN A 168 -3.14 27.68 -7.16
C GLN A 168 -1.86 28.16 -7.86
N MET A 169 -0.87 27.27 -8.00
CA MET A 169 0.39 27.57 -8.70
C MET A 169 0.27 27.38 -10.21
N CYS A 170 -0.60 26.49 -10.64
CA CYS A 170 -0.82 26.18 -12.04
C CYS A 170 -1.87 27.11 -12.65
N ARG A 171 -1.40 28.15 -13.35
CA ARG A 171 -2.23 29.11 -14.09
C ARG A 171 -3.29 28.36 -14.91
N ALA A 172 -4.57 28.57 -14.59
CA ALA A 172 -5.77 28.03 -15.25
C ALA A 172 -5.52 26.78 -16.10
N GLY A 173 -5.24 25.64 -15.43
CA GLY A 173 -4.89 24.39 -16.09
C GLY A 173 -5.56 23.17 -15.47
N ASN A 174 -5.53 22.07 -16.23
CA ASN A 174 -5.95 20.76 -15.74
C ASN A 174 -4.83 20.17 -14.89
N THR A 175 -5.00 20.22 -13.57
CA THR A 175 -4.12 19.52 -12.63
C THR A 175 -4.57 18.08 -12.46
N THR A 176 -3.63 17.15 -12.38
CA THR A 176 -3.90 15.77 -11.95
C THR A 176 -2.87 15.36 -10.91
N VAL A 177 -3.23 14.47 -10.00
CA VAL A 177 -2.30 13.96 -8.99
C VAL A 177 -2.28 12.44 -9.06
N THR A 178 -1.21 11.91 -9.66
CA THR A 178 -0.96 10.47 -9.70
C THR A 178 0.02 10.06 -8.60
N ILE A 179 0.14 8.76 -8.36
CA ILE A 179 1.08 8.23 -7.37
C ILE A 179 1.82 7.02 -7.92
N SER A 180 3.09 6.90 -7.53
CA SER A 180 3.84 5.66 -7.63
C SER A 180 3.98 5.07 -6.25
N TYR A 181 3.29 3.95 -6.04
CA TYR A 181 3.30 3.26 -4.77
C TYR A 181 3.70 1.80 -4.94
N PHE A 182 4.89 1.41 -4.48
CA PHE A 182 5.26 0.00 -4.27
C PHE A 182 5.28 -0.37 -2.79
N SER A 183 4.93 -1.62 -2.51
CA SER A 183 5.05 -2.16 -1.17
C SER A 183 5.36 -3.64 -1.17
N SER A 184 6.13 -4.04 -0.17
CA SER A 184 6.36 -5.42 0.20
C SER A 184 5.50 -5.80 1.41
N VAL A 185 5.07 -7.06 1.43
CA VAL A 185 4.42 -7.70 2.58
C VAL A 185 5.37 -8.76 3.10
N ASN A 186 5.65 -8.77 4.40
CA ASN A 186 6.54 -9.73 5.06
C ASN A 186 7.97 -9.81 4.50
N GLY A 187 8.49 -8.73 3.92
CA GLY A 187 9.83 -8.75 3.32
C GLY A 187 9.90 -9.53 2.00
N GLY A 188 8.76 -9.89 1.41
CA GLY A 188 8.68 -10.44 0.06
C GLY A 188 9.00 -9.38 -1.01
N ALA A 189 8.70 -9.71 -2.27
CA ALA A 189 8.87 -8.77 -3.36
C ALA A 189 8.03 -7.48 -3.17
N TYR A 190 8.51 -6.39 -3.74
CA TYR A 190 7.80 -5.12 -3.81
C TYR A 190 6.91 -5.11 -5.02
N HIS A 191 5.63 -4.92 -4.81
CA HIS A 191 4.66 -4.84 -5.88
C HIS A 191 4.03 -3.46 -5.96
N ARG A 192 3.70 -3.02 -7.18
CA ARG A 192 2.93 -1.79 -7.37
C ARG A 192 1.53 -1.96 -6.79
N LEU A 193 1.18 -1.12 -5.83
CA LEU A 193 -0.14 -1.12 -5.22
C LEU A 193 -1.16 -0.26 -5.97
N ILE A 194 -0.74 0.90 -6.43
CA ILE A 194 -1.66 1.92 -6.96
C ILE A 194 -1.47 2.05 -8.46
N ASP A 195 -2.58 2.12 -9.19
CA ASP A 195 -2.60 2.41 -10.62
C ASP A 195 -1.99 3.80 -10.87
N PRO A 196 -0.85 3.89 -11.60
CA PRO A 196 -0.20 5.16 -11.86
C PRO A 196 -0.98 6.04 -12.85
N THR A 197 -2.00 5.52 -13.52
CA THR A 197 -2.89 6.28 -14.41
C THR A 197 -4.03 6.96 -13.65
N ALA A 198 -4.31 6.55 -12.42
CA ALA A 198 -5.44 7.05 -11.66
C ALA A 198 -5.17 8.45 -11.08
N ASP A 199 -6.04 9.42 -11.42
CA ASP A 199 -6.05 10.71 -10.74
C ASP A 199 -6.72 10.59 -9.37
N LEU A 200 -5.88 10.55 -8.33
CA LEU A 200 -6.34 10.33 -6.97
C LEU A 200 -7.16 11.50 -6.41
N ALA A 201 -6.94 12.73 -6.89
CA ALA A 201 -7.70 13.89 -6.47
C ALA A 201 -9.16 13.78 -6.96
N SER A 202 -9.35 13.48 -8.25
CA SER A 202 -10.68 13.21 -8.83
C SER A 202 -11.41 12.08 -8.09
N ILE A 203 -10.71 10.98 -7.77
CA ILE A 203 -11.27 9.88 -6.98
C ILE A 203 -11.77 10.36 -5.62
N HIS A 204 -11.00 11.18 -4.90
CA HIS A 204 -11.43 11.71 -3.61
C HIS A 204 -12.71 12.55 -3.73
N ARG A 205 -12.80 13.39 -4.76
CA ARG A 205 -13.97 14.25 -5.00
C ARG A 205 -15.21 13.42 -5.23
N VAL A 206 -15.14 12.38 -6.07
CA VAL A 206 -16.26 11.46 -6.27
C VAL A 206 -16.62 10.73 -4.98
N HIS A 207 -15.63 10.33 -4.18
CA HIS A 207 -15.89 9.76 -2.86
C HIS A 207 -16.57 10.76 -1.91
N SER A 208 -16.21 12.04 -1.99
CA SER A 208 -16.73 13.09 -1.10
C SER A 208 -18.21 13.37 -1.36
N THR A 209 -18.66 13.29 -2.62
CA THR A 209 -20.05 13.55 -3.05
C THR A 209 -21.03 12.43 -2.69
N LEU A 210 -20.54 11.24 -2.32
CA LEU A 210 -21.39 10.13 -1.91
C LEU A 210 -22.11 10.43 -0.60
N SER A 211 -23.35 9.97 -0.50
CA SER A 211 -24.11 10.01 0.74
C SER A 211 -23.45 9.14 1.82
N TYR A 212 -23.76 9.42 3.08
CA TYR A 212 -23.26 8.62 4.20
C TYR A 212 -23.66 7.13 4.07
N ALA A 213 -24.89 6.85 3.60
CA ALA A 213 -25.38 5.51 3.40
C ALA A 213 -24.60 4.76 2.32
N GLU A 214 -24.29 5.42 1.20
CA GLU A 214 -23.46 4.85 0.14
C GLU A 214 -22.02 4.61 0.62
N LYS A 215 -21.42 5.56 1.33
CA LYS A 215 -20.08 5.40 1.93
C LYS A 215 -20.04 4.19 2.84
N LEU A 216 -21.03 4.05 3.72
CA LEU A 216 -21.15 2.90 4.62
C LEU A 216 -21.31 1.60 3.84
N TRP A 217 -22.19 1.58 2.83
CA TRP A 217 -22.46 0.40 2.02
C TRP A 217 -21.25 -0.05 1.19
N LEU A 218 -20.56 0.91 0.56
CA LEU A 218 -19.32 0.67 -0.19
C LEU A 218 -18.20 0.22 0.73
N SER A 219 -18.10 0.77 1.95
CA SER A 219 -17.14 0.30 2.97
C SER A 219 -17.45 -1.12 3.46
N LEU A 220 -18.73 -1.48 3.60
CA LEU A 220 -19.17 -2.82 3.98
C LEU A 220 -18.87 -3.84 2.89
N LYS A 221 -19.18 -3.50 1.63
CA LYS A 221 -18.89 -4.31 0.43
C LYS A 221 -17.43 -4.28 0.02
N ASP A 222 -16.68 -3.34 0.58
CA ASP A 222 -15.33 -3.04 0.21
C ASP A 222 -15.11 -2.75 -1.28
N LYS A 223 -16.02 -2.00 -1.85
CA LYS A 223 -15.93 -1.58 -3.25
C LYS A 223 -15.73 -0.08 -3.30
N PRO A 224 -14.83 0.44 -4.14
CA PRO A 224 -14.85 1.85 -4.47
C PRO A 224 -16.09 2.16 -5.32
N PRO A 225 -16.38 3.45 -5.54
CA PRO A 225 -17.30 3.89 -6.57
C PRO A 225 -16.92 3.27 -7.92
N LYS A 226 -17.93 2.95 -8.74
CA LYS A 226 -17.71 2.37 -10.07
C LYS A 226 -16.79 3.27 -10.89
N GLY A 227 -15.78 2.69 -11.53
CA GLY A 227 -14.80 3.42 -12.35
C GLY A 227 -13.73 4.19 -11.57
N HIS A 228 -13.72 4.10 -10.23
CA HIS A 228 -12.79 4.84 -9.36
C HIS A 228 -11.97 3.91 -8.45
N GLU A 229 -11.78 2.65 -8.86
CA GLU A 229 -10.78 1.78 -8.23
C GLU A 229 -9.39 2.20 -8.71
N PHE A 230 -8.50 2.43 -7.75
CA PHE A 230 -7.11 2.79 -8.02
C PHE A 230 -6.13 1.81 -7.37
N ILE A 231 -6.61 0.91 -6.51
CA ILE A 231 -5.80 -0.16 -5.96
C ILE A 231 -5.80 -1.29 -7.00
N LEU A 232 -4.61 -1.68 -7.46
CA LEU A 232 -4.45 -2.78 -8.40
C LEU A 232 -4.80 -4.11 -7.70
N ARG A 233 -5.58 -4.96 -8.36
CA ARG A 233 -6.03 -6.24 -7.79
C ARG A 233 -5.07 -7.38 -8.07
N GLY A 234 -5.03 -8.40 -7.21
CA GLY A 234 -4.24 -9.61 -7.47
C GLY A 234 -2.73 -9.44 -7.27
N ILE A 235 -2.31 -8.40 -6.55
CA ILE A 235 -0.92 -8.14 -6.18
C ILE A 235 -0.43 -9.12 -5.11
N GLY A 236 0.79 -9.64 -5.24
CA GLY A 236 1.43 -10.45 -4.19
C GLY A 236 1.15 -11.94 -4.33
N THR A 237 0.84 -12.38 -5.55
CA THR A 237 0.59 -13.79 -5.84
C THR A 237 1.85 -14.56 -6.24
N SER A 238 2.95 -13.85 -6.51
CA SER A 238 4.23 -14.48 -6.80
C SER A 238 4.79 -15.13 -5.54
N SER A 239 4.98 -16.44 -5.56
CA SER A 239 5.65 -17.23 -4.53
C SER A 239 7.15 -16.98 -4.44
N LEU A 240 7.64 -15.91 -5.06
CA LEU A 240 9.03 -15.48 -4.99
C LEU A 240 9.28 -14.97 -3.56
N ALA A 241 9.63 -15.90 -2.68
CA ALA A 241 10.15 -15.56 -1.37
C ALA A 241 11.37 -14.66 -1.59
N GLY A 242 11.32 -13.46 -1.01
CA GLY A 242 12.52 -12.64 -0.88
C GLY A 242 13.43 -13.38 0.09
N ASP A 243 14.32 -14.23 -0.41
CA ASP A 243 15.40 -14.73 0.40
C ASP A 243 16.26 -13.52 0.77
N ILE A 244 16.11 -13.05 2.01
CA ILE A 244 17.05 -12.14 2.64
C ILE A 244 18.32 -12.98 2.86
N MET A 245 19.08 -13.22 1.79
CA MET A 245 20.29 -14.01 1.85
C MET A 245 21.37 -13.27 2.65
N ASN A 246 22.11 -14.04 3.45
CA ASN A 246 23.23 -13.59 4.25
C ASN A 246 24.31 -12.99 3.33
N GLY A 247 24.41 -11.65 3.25
CA GLY A 247 25.57 -11.00 2.61
C GLY A 247 25.31 -9.72 1.80
N GLY A 248 24.07 -9.27 1.66
CA GLY A 248 23.77 -8.00 0.98
C GLY A 248 22.28 -7.74 0.92
N TRP A 249 21.87 -6.48 0.76
CA TRP A 249 20.45 -6.22 0.54
C TRP A 249 20.11 -6.52 -0.91
N GLN A 250 19.06 -7.32 -1.07
CA GLN A 250 18.47 -7.65 -2.35
C GLN A 250 17.01 -7.22 -2.33
N LEU A 251 16.63 -6.44 -3.32
CA LEU A 251 15.28 -5.94 -3.50
C LEU A 251 14.71 -6.60 -4.75
N VAL A 252 13.62 -7.35 -4.59
CA VAL A 252 12.88 -7.90 -5.73
C VAL A 252 11.69 -6.98 -5.97
N MET A 253 11.54 -6.46 -7.18
CA MET A 253 10.41 -5.67 -7.62
C MET A 253 9.63 -6.47 -8.67
N VAL A 254 8.32 -6.50 -8.49
CA VAL A 254 7.38 -7.15 -9.39
C VAL A 254 6.37 -6.11 -9.85
N ASP A 255 6.19 -5.98 -11.16
CA ASP A 255 5.24 -5.04 -11.74
C ASP A 255 4.58 -5.62 -12.99
N ARG A 256 3.62 -4.87 -13.53
CA ARG A 256 2.97 -5.16 -14.81
C ARG A 256 3.60 -4.30 -15.88
N ILE A 257 3.82 -4.87 -17.05
CA ILE A 257 4.42 -4.12 -18.15
C ILE A 257 3.61 -2.87 -18.53
N SER A 258 2.28 -2.97 -18.51
CA SER A 258 1.37 -1.86 -18.80
C SER A 258 1.50 -0.72 -17.80
N CYS A 259 1.78 -1.02 -16.52
CA CYS A 259 2.00 -0.01 -15.50
C CYS A 259 3.39 0.63 -15.61
N LEU A 260 4.43 -0.17 -15.91
CA LEU A 260 5.79 0.33 -16.14
C LEU A 260 5.91 1.23 -17.38
N ALA A 261 5.10 1.01 -18.40
CA ALA A 261 5.04 1.87 -19.57
C ALA A 261 4.50 3.27 -19.25
N VAL A 262 3.59 3.37 -18.27
CA VAL A 262 3.03 4.64 -17.81
C VAL A 262 3.97 5.33 -16.83
N ASP A 263 4.40 4.61 -15.80
CA ASP A 263 5.25 5.13 -14.73
C ASP A 263 6.44 4.19 -14.47
N PRO A 264 7.62 4.49 -15.04
CA PRO A 264 8.82 3.68 -14.80
C PRO A 264 9.20 3.70 -13.32
N ILE A 265 9.81 2.60 -12.86
CA ILE A 265 10.42 2.54 -11.52
C ILE A 265 11.53 3.58 -11.44
N ARG A 266 11.53 4.38 -10.38
CA ARG A 266 12.54 5.43 -10.16
C ARG A 266 13.33 5.13 -8.91
N ILE A 267 14.65 5.20 -9.03
CA ILE A 267 15.58 4.98 -7.93
C ILE A 267 16.59 6.12 -7.94
N HIS A 268 16.87 6.69 -6.77
CA HIS A 268 17.69 7.90 -6.67
C HIS A 268 18.97 7.66 -5.87
N SER A 269 20.10 8.07 -6.43
CA SER A 269 21.41 8.15 -5.76
C SER A 269 21.86 6.86 -5.08
N VAL A 270 21.88 5.78 -5.87
CA VAL A 270 22.32 4.44 -5.41
C VAL A 270 23.15 3.79 -6.49
N ALA A 271 24.26 3.15 -6.12
CA ALA A 271 24.96 2.21 -6.97
C ALA A 271 24.25 0.86 -6.90
N LEU A 272 23.88 0.29 -8.05
CA LEU A 272 23.06 -0.92 -8.12
C LEU A 272 23.57 -1.86 -9.18
N ASP A 273 23.54 -3.15 -8.86
CA ASP A 273 23.43 -4.22 -9.83
C ASP A 273 21.95 -4.47 -10.10
N ILE A 274 21.58 -4.41 -11.37
CA ILE A 274 20.21 -4.67 -11.83
C ILE A 274 20.23 -5.97 -12.63
N GLU A 275 19.48 -6.96 -12.15
CA GLU A 275 19.26 -8.24 -12.82
C GLU A 275 17.78 -8.33 -13.18
N VAL A 276 17.46 -8.50 -14.46
CA VAL A 276 16.09 -8.78 -14.89
C VAL A 276 15.88 -10.28 -14.84
N VAL A 277 15.07 -10.76 -13.89
CA VAL A 277 14.86 -12.20 -13.69
C VAL A 277 13.85 -12.76 -14.67
N GLU A 278 12.76 -12.01 -14.89
CA GLU A 278 11.69 -12.42 -15.78
C GLU A 278 11.09 -11.18 -16.44
N THR A 279 10.98 -11.20 -17.77
CA THR A 279 10.19 -10.23 -18.51
C THR A 279 9.82 -10.77 -19.88
N SER A 280 8.63 -10.45 -20.35
CA SER A 280 8.14 -10.73 -21.70
C SER A 280 8.64 -9.70 -22.74
N PHE A 281 9.25 -8.59 -22.32
CA PHE A 281 9.66 -7.49 -23.19
C PHE A 281 11.00 -6.88 -22.77
N PRO A 282 11.77 -6.30 -23.71
CA PRO A 282 13.00 -5.60 -23.34
C PRO A 282 12.68 -4.37 -22.47
N LEU A 283 13.35 -4.29 -21.32
CA LEU A 283 13.27 -3.12 -20.45
C LEU A 283 14.32 -2.10 -20.85
N THR A 284 14.04 -0.82 -20.62
CA THR A 284 15.00 0.26 -20.80
C THR A 284 15.40 0.80 -19.44
N LEU A 285 16.69 0.78 -19.18
CA LEU A 285 17.33 1.52 -18.10
C LEU A 285 17.72 2.89 -18.62
N THR A 286 17.25 3.96 -17.97
CA THR A 286 17.71 5.32 -18.24
C THR A 286 18.40 5.86 -17.01
N ALA A 287 19.70 6.18 -17.13
CA ALA A 287 20.53 6.65 -16.03
C ALA A 287 20.91 8.12 -16.25
N CYS A 288 20.59 8.97 -15.28
CA CYS A 288 20.81 10.41 -15.35
C CYS A 288 21.79 10.83 -14.26
N GLU A 289 22.93 11.44 -14.65
CA GLU A 289 23.93 11.98 -13.72
C GLU A 289 23.43 13.24 -13.01
N ASP A 290 22.66 14.05 -13.71
CA ASP A 290 22.11 15.31 -13.22
C ASP A 290 20.57 15.31 -13.21
N LEU A 291 19.97 16.46 -12.88
CA LEU A 291 18.53 16.70 -12.93
C LEU A 291 18.01 16.93 -14.36
N GLU A 292 18.92 17.16 -15.31
CA GLU A 292 18.60 17.35 -16.72
C GLU A 292 18.30 16.00 -17.39
N LEU A 293 17.02 15.68 -17.58
CA LEU A 293 16.57 14.43 -18.20
C LEU A 293 17.06 14.22 -19.65
N ASN A 294 17.57 15.27 -20.29
CA ASN A 294 18.05 15.22 -21.67
C ASN A 294 19.45 14.60 -21.80
N LYS A 295 20.21 14.50 -20.71
CA LYS A 295 21.59 13.98 -20.69
C LYS A 295 21.68 12.53 -20.18
N CYS A 296 20.57 11.80 -20.18
CA CYS A 296 20.54 10.46 -19.61
C CYS A 296 21.04 9.41 -20.60
N ILE A 297 21.82 8.47 -20.09
CA ILE A 297 22.30 7.30 -20.83
C ILE A 297 21.20 6.24 -20.82
N LYS A 298 20.85 5.72 -21.99
CA LYS A 298 19.88 4.63 -22.13
C LYS A 298 20.60 3.31 -22.40
N THR A 299 20.25 2.29 -21.64
CA THR A 299 20.76 0.92 -21.76
C THR A 299 19.59 -0.04 -21.82
N THR A 300 19.59 -0.94 -22.79
CA THR A 300 18.57 -1.99 -22.86
C THR A 300 18.92 -3.11 -21.88
N LEU A 301 17.98 -3.50 -21.04
CA LEU A 301 18.12 -4.62 -20.11
C LEU A 301 17.50 -5.89 -20.72
N THR A 302 18.23 -6.99 -20.65
CA THR A 302 17.78 -8.33 -21.07
C THR A 302 17.93 -9.31 -19.91
N VAL A 303 17.21 -10.44 -19.97
CA VAL A 303 17.08 -11.40 -18.85
C VAL A 303 18.41 -12.08 -18.44
N LEU A 304 19.45 -12.02 -19.30
CA LEU A 304 20.61 -12.92 -19.15
C LEU A 304 21.81 -12.31 -18.43
N ASN A 305 21.94 -10.98 -18.36
CA ASN A 305 23.15 -10.35 -17.84
C ASN A 305 22.82 -9.26 -16.82
N PRO A 306 23.30 -9.36 -15.57
CA PRO A 306 23.19 -8.27 -14.63
C PRO A 306 23.96 -7.06 -15.16
N VAL A 307 23.39 -5.87 -14.99
CA VAL A 307 24.02 -4.60 -15.37
C VAL A 307 24.42 -3.87 -14.09
N SER A 308 25.72 -3.73 -13.89
CA SER A 308 26.29 -2.92 -12.81
C SER A 308 26.28 -1.45 -13.21
N ILE A 309 25.65 -0.62 -12.39
CA ILE A 309 25.48 0.80 -12.68
C ILE A 309 26.15 1.59 -11.55
N PRO A 310 27.08 2.50 -11.88
CA PRO A 310 27.65 3.41 -10.89
C PRO A 310 26.55 4.30 -10.30
N PRO A 311 26.80 4.94 -9.15
CA PRO A 311 25.79 5.80 -8.54
C PRO A 311 25.43 6.96 -9.45
N HIS A 312 24.18 6.96 -9.93
CA HIS A 312 23.59 8.06 -10.70
C HIS A 312 22.57 8.81 -9.85
N ARG A 313 22.30 10.07 -10.22
CA ARG A 313 21.31 10.89 -9.53
C ARG A 313 19.92 10.27 -9.60
N THR A 314 19.49 9.87 -10.78
CA THR A 314 18.22 9.16 -10.98
C THR A 314 18.38 8.03 -12.00
N LEU A 315 17.84 6.86 -11.65
CA LEU A 315 17.70 5.70 -12.51
C LEU A 315 16.21 5.48 -12.78
N PHE A 316 15.85 5.28 -14.05
CA PHE A 316 14.53 4.89 -14.48
C PHE A 316 14.59 3.49 -15.08
N ILE A 317 13.73 2.59 -14.61
CA ILE A 317 13.56 1.26 -15.19
C ILE A 317 12.14 1.19 -15.72
N GLY A 318 11.99 1.14 -17.04
CA GLY A 318 10.70 1.16 -17.70
C GLY A 318 10.69 0.35 -19.00
N VAL A 319 9.63 0.54 -19.76
CA VAL A 319 9.47 -0.07 -21.08
C VAL A 319 9.76 0.99 -22.13
N ASP A 320 10.34 0.58 -23.26
CA ASP A 320 10.48 1.44 -24.42
C ASP A 320 9.09 1.78 -24.99
N LYS A 321 8.65 3.04 -24.81
CA LYS A 321 7.33 3.51 -25.21
C LYS A 321 7.10 3.41 -26.71
N GLU A 322 8.15 3.59 -27.51
CA GLU A 322 8.04 3.56 -28.98
C GLU A 322 7.58 2.18 -29.47
N ARG A 323 8.07 1.12 -28.81
CA ARG A 323 7.71 -0.28 -29.10
C ARG A 323 6.32 -0.67 -28.61
N MET A 324 5.70 0.13 -27.74
CA MET A 324 4.39 -0.13 -27.14
C MET A 324 3.24 0.63 -27.82
N SER A 325 3.55 1.51 -28.78
CA SER A 325 2.62 2.47 -29.39
C SER A 325 1.36 1.88 -30.03
N ASN A 326 1.33 0.57 -30.33
CA ASN A 326 0.19 -0.09 -30.97
C ASN A 326 -0.82 -0.73 -30.01
N ASN A 327 -0.54 -0.80 -28.71
CA ASN A 327 -1.42 -1.50 -27.77
C ASN A 327 -2.05 -0.51 -26.78
N ASN A 328 -3.39 -0.43 -26.77
CA ASN A 328 -4.16 0.24 -25.71
C ASN A 328 -4.04 -0.53 -24.37
N LEU A 329 -2.85 -0.52 -23.79
CA LEU A 329 -2.54 -1.20 -22.54
C LEU A 329 -2.99 -0.34 -21.36
N SER A 330 -4.09 -0.73 -20.73
CA SER A 330 -4.51 -0.17 -19.44
C SER A 330 -3.87 -0.95 -18.28
N CYS A 331 -3.20 -0.24 -17.37
CA CYS A 331 -2.60 -0.81 -16.16
C CYS A 331 -3.65 -1.50 -15.26
N SER A 332 -4.82 -0.89 -15.09
CA SER A 332 -5.92 -1.43 -14.27
C SER A 332 -6.51 -2.73 -14.84
N ASN A 333 -6.51 -2.92 -16.15
CA ASN A 333 -7.08 -4.11 -16.80
C ASN A 333 -6.10 -5.30 -16.85
N SER A 334 -4.79 -5.03 -16.79
CA SER A 334 -3.80 -6.12 -16.75
C SER A 334 -3.83 -6.77 -15.37
N VAL A 335 -4.08 -8.07 -15.28
CA VAL A 335 -4.00 -8.80 -13.99
C VAL A 335 -2.65 -9.52 -13.83
N LYS A 336 -1.91 -9.71 -14.92
CA LYS A 336 -0.66 -10.47 -14.92
C LYS A 336 0.51 -9.58 -14.48
N GLU A 337 1.20 -10.02 -13.44
CA GLU A 337 2.53 -9.53 -13.07
C GLU A 337 3.55 -10.27 -13.94
N ASP A 338 4.15 -9.57 -14.90
CA ASP A 338 4.98 -10.16 -15.96
C ASP A 338 6.38 -9.55 -16.03
N VAL A 339 6.73 -8.72 -15.04
CA VAL A 339 8.07 -8.14 -14.91
C VAL A 339 8.59 -8.38 -13.49
N VAL A 340 9.74 -9.06 -13.39
CA VAL A 340 10.46 -9.33 -12.15
C VAL A 340 11.89 -8.78 -12.28
N ILE A 341 12.19 -7.78 -11.47
CA ILE A 341 13.49 -7.09 -11.43
C ILE A 341 14.12 -7.32 -10.07
N ARG A 342 15.36 -7.80 -10.05
CA ARG A 342 16.17 -7.92 -8.85
C ARG A 342 17.21 -6.80 -8.83
N LEU A 343 17.27 -6.11 -7.70
CA LEU A 343 18.15 -4.99 -7.46
C LEU A 343 19.05 -5.34 -6.28
N ARG A 344 20.36 -5.33 -6.50
CA ARG A 344 21.37 -5.54 -5.47
C ARG A 344 22.23 -4.29 -5.38
N ASN A 345 22.66 -3.90 -4.19
CA ASN A 345 23.52 -2.73 -4.04
C ASN A 345 24.97 -3.11 -3.96
N LEU A 346 25.76 -2.41 -4.76
CA LEU A 346 27.21 -2.57 -4.86
C LEU A 346 27.94 -1.97 -3.65
N ASN A 347 27.40 -0.89 -3.08
CA ASN A 347 28.00 -0.16 -1.96
C ASN A 347 27.63 -0.74 -0.60
N SER A 348 26.83 -1.81 -0.54
CA SER A 348 26.58 -2.51 0.72
C SER A 348 27.69 -3.52 1.02
N ALA A 349 28.95 -3.06 1.05
CA ALA A 349 29.80 -3.56 2.11
C ALA A 349 29.07 -3.14 3.39
N MET A 350 28.41 -4.08 4.08
CA MET A 350 27.76 -3.76 5.35
C MET A 350 28.79 -2.97 6.16
N PRO A 351 28.47 -1.78 6.70
CA PRO A 351 29.32 -1.24 7.75
C PRO A 351 29.41 -2.36 8.77
N GLU A 352 30.62 -2.89 8.98
CA GLU A 352 30.89 -3.94 9.96
C GLU A 352 30.05 -3.61 11.17
N SER A 353 29.18 -4.56 11.53
CA SER A 353 28.25 -4.45 12.64
C SER A 353 28.87 -3.59 13.73
N ARG A 354 28.34 -2.38 13.97
CA ARG A 354 28.84 -1.54 15.06
C ARG A 354 28.95 -2.43 16.29
N PRO A 355 30.15 -2.68 16.85
CA PRO A 355 30.25 -3.46 18.07
C PRO A 355 29.55 -2.65 19.15
N GLY A 356 28.62 -3.28 19.88
CA GLY A 356 28.02 -2.68 21.08
C GLY A 356 26.61 -2.14 20.92
N TYR A 357 25.64 -3.05 20.86
CA TYR A 357 24.53 -2.97 21.82
C TYR A 357 24.61 -4.22 22.69
N GLU A 358 25.62 -4.23 23.55
CA GLU A 358 25.67 -5.13 24.70
C GLU A 358 24.42 -4.84 25.53
N LYS A 359 23.56 -5.85 25.68
CA LYS A 359 22.40 -5.78 26.54
C LYS A 359 22.86 -5.41 27.95
N VAL A 360 22.68 -4.17 28.36
CA VAL A 360 22.63 -3.82 29.78
C VAL A 360 21.36 -4.47 30.34
N ARG A 361 21.48 -5.72 30.79
CA ARG A 361 20.55 -6.33 31.73
C ARG A 361 20.86 -5.72 33.09
N LYS A 362 19.90 -4.98 33.65
CA LYS A 362 19.73 -4.85 35.10
C LYS A 362 18.51 -5.66 35.49
#